data_AF-A0A967X0H6-F1
#
_entry.id   AF-A0A967X0H6-F1
#
_cell.length_a   1.000
_cell.length_b   1.000
_cell.length_c   1.000
_cell.angle_alpha   90.00
_cell.angle_beta   90.00
_cell.angle_gamma   90.00
#
_symmetry.space_group_name_H-M   'P 1'
#
loop_
_entity.id
_entity.type
_entity.pdbx_description
1 polymer ?
#
loop_
_entity_poly.entity_id
_entity_poly.type
_entity_poly.pdbx_seq_one_letter_code
_entity_poly.pdbx_strand_id
1 'polypeptide(L)'
;VRGQLVELRASDLRFTSSEAAEFLNQVMGLDLSAEDIAALEARTEGWIAGLHLAALSIQGRADRSGLIESFTGSHRFVLDYLIEEVLEQQPTTTQTCLLQTSVLDRLTASLCEAVCSAATAGSGQTLLETLDRANLFIVPLDEERRWYRYHHLFADLLRQRLRRSYPELVPTLHHRASEWYEQNGFLEHATGHALRAKDQERATRLIDAQAEAIWLRGEHAKLQRWLDQLPDAVIFSKPQLCVFHAWYLFAGGQQEAAERMLQACEQRFEPAAAGGTEDPLPNREGRIADADRMKLRGMAAVIRAFMATYLGDVEAMALHGRQALEYLPEQELIWRSNAALALGDSQGFRGDVEAAYQSRLHAAEATAQAGDTIFSTMAYMKVA
;
A
#
# COMPACT_ATOMS: atom_id res chain seq x y z
N VAL A 1 -33.84 -46.64 -1.38
CA VAL A 1 -33.54 -45.19 -1.32
C VAL A 1 -32.26 -44.96 -2.10
N ARG A 2 -32.30 -44.29 -3.26
CA ARG A 2 -31.08 -43.94 -4.03
C ARG A 2 -30.46 -42.74 -3.32
N GLY A 3 -29.38 -42.95 -2.58
CA GLY A 3 -28.68 -41.94 -1.78
C GLY A 3 -28.05 -40.83 -2.62
N GLN A 4 -28.87 -40.02 -3.28
CA GLN A 4 -28.45 -38.82 -3.98
C GLN A 4 -28.45 -37.67 -2.97
N LEU A 5 -27.25 -37.29 -2.51
CA LEU A 5 -27.03 -36.10 -1.73
C LEU A 5 -26.74 -34.96 -2.72
N VAL A 6 -27.60 -33.93 -2.75
CA VAL A 6 -27.28 -32.66 -3.41
C VAL A 6 -26.68 -31.76 -2.33
N GLU A 7 -25.39 -31.48 -2.44
CA GLU A 7 -24.72 -30.47 -1.61
C GLU A 7 -25.00 -29.11 -2.24
N LEU A 8 -25.74 -28.25 -1.54
CA LEU A 8 -25.90 -26.84 -1.91
C LEU A 8 -24.88 -26.03 -1.11
N ARG A 9 -24.00 -25.32 -1.81
CA ARG A 9 -22.97 -24.47 -1.22
C ARG A 9 -23.39 -23.01 -1.24
N ALA A 10 -22.67 -22.16 -0.51
CA ALA A 10 -22.93 -20.73 -0.46
C ALA A 10 -22.92 -20.06 -1.86
N SER A 11 -22.08 -20.55 -2.77
CA SER A 11 -22.05 -20.10 -4.18
C SER A 11 -23.35 -20.40 -4.93
N ASP A 12 -24.03 -21.49 -4.59
CA ASP A 12 -25.24 -21.96 -5.27
C ASP A 12 -26.49 -21.25 -4.75
N LEU A 13 -26.41 -20.67 -3.54
CA LEU A 13 -27.46 -19.88 -2.90
C LEU A 13 -27.25 -18.37 -3.07
N ARG A 14 -26.12 -17.96 -3.65
CA ARG A 14 -25.83 -16.57 -3.95
C ARG A 14 -26.74 -16.11 -5.07
N PHE A 15 -27.42 -15.00 -4.86
CA PHE A 15 -28.26 -14.41 -5.89
C PHE A 15 -27.38 -13.84 -7.00
N THR A 16 -27.76 -14.16 -8.24
CA THR A 16 -27.29 -13.46 -9.43
C THR A 16 -27.82 -12.03 -9.45
N SER A 17 -27.21 -11.14 -10.25
CA SER A 17 -27.70 -9.75 -10.38
C SER A 17 -29.17 -9.68 -10.79
N SER A 18 -29.64 -10.60 -11.63
CA SER A 18 -31.06 -10.71 -12.00
C SER A 18 -31.95 -11.10 -10.83
N GLU A 19 -31.55 -12.11 -10.04
CA GLU A 19 -32.32 -12.56 -8.87
C GLU A 19 -32.31 -11.49 -7.76
N ALA A 20 -31.19 -10.78 -7.57
CA ALA A 20 -31.09 -9.67 -6.63
C ALA A 20 -32.02 -8.52 -7.03
N ALA A 21 -32.07 -8.16 -8.32
CA ALA A 21 -32.98 -7.14 -8.82
C ALA A 21 -34.46 -7.56 -8.66
N GLU A 22 -34.79 -8.80 -9.02
CA GLU A 22 -36.13 -9.36 -8.86
C GLU A 22 -36.55 -9.36 -7.39
N PHE A 23 -35.68 -9.80 -6.49
CA PHE A 23 -35.95 -9.81 -5.06
C PHE A 23 -36.14 -8.41 -4.47
N LEU A 24 -35.22 -7.49 -4.73
CA LEU A 24 -35.26 -6.15 -4.14
C LEU A 24 -36.46 -5.32 -4.65
N ASN A 25 -36.79 -5.43 -5.94
CA ASN A 25 -37.86 -4.61 -6.52
C ASN A 25 -39.21 -5.34 -6.56
N GLN A 26 -39.27 -6.62 -6.93
CA GLN A 26 -40.56 -7.31 -7.06
C GLN A 26 -41.05 -7.93 -5.74
N VAL A 27 -40.15 -8.47 -4.92
CA VAL A 27 -40.52 -9.10 -3.64
C VAL A 27 -40.55 -8.07 -2.50
N MET A 28 -39.50 -7.25 -2.37
CA MET A 28 -39.38 -6.26 -1.30
C MET A 28 -40.00 -4.89 -1.63
N GLY A 29 -40.33 -4.62 -2.89
CA GLY A 29 -41.06 -3.42 -3.31
C GLY A 29 -40.28 -2.11 -3.12
N LEU A 30 -38.96 -2.12 -3.31
CA LEU A 30 -38.10 -0.96 -3.01
C LEU A 30 -37.92 0.02 -4.18
N ASP A 31 -38.27 -0.36 -5.41
CA ASP A 31 -38.10 0.42 -6.64
C ASP A 31 -36.70 1.07 -6.77
N LEU A 32 -35.65 0.28 -6.49
CA LEU A 32 -34.26 0.72 -6.57
C LEU A 32 -33.77 0.81 -8.02
N SER A 33 -32.84 1.74 -8.26
CA SER A 33 -32.14 1.87 -9.54
C SER A 33 -31.19 0.69 -9.77
N ALA A 34 -30.79 0.46 -11.02
CA ALA A 34 -29.81 -0.58 -11.34
C ALA A 34 -28.45 -0.35 -10.66
N GLU A 35 -28.06 0.91 -10.47
CA GLU A 35 -26.83 1.30 -9.78
C GLU A 35 -26.91 0.97 -8.27
N ASP A 36 -28.03 1.29 -7.64
CA ASP A 36 -28.31 0.96 -6.23
C ASP A 36 -28.32 -0.56 -5.99
N ILE A 37 -28.93 -1.32 -6.91
CA ILE A 37 -28.95 -2.79 -6.86
C ILE A 37 -27.54 -3.36 -7.01
N ALA A 38 -26.76 -2.87 -7.98
CA ALA A 38 -25.38 -3.30 -8.17
C ALA A 38 -24.51 -2.97 -6.94
N ALA A 39 -24.72 -1.81 -6.31
CA ALA A 39 -24.03 -1.43 -5.09
C ALA A 39 -24.39 -2.35 -3.91
N LEU A 40 -25.68 -2.69 -3.73
CA LEU A 40 -26.12 -3.65 -2.72
C LEU A 40 -25.60 -5.06 -2.99
N GLU A 41 -25.60 -5.50 -4.25
CA GLU A 41 -25.07 -6.82 -4.63
C GLU A 41 -23.58 -6.90 -4.33
N ALA A 42 -22.80 -5.89 -4.71
CA ALA A 42 -21.37 -5.82 -4.43
C ALA A 42 -21.08 -5.82 -2.92
N ARG A 43 -21.93 -5.16 -2.12
CA ARG A 43 -21.84 -5.07 -0.64
C ARG A 43 -22.54 -6.19 0.12
N THR A 44 -23.13 -7.14 -0.55
CA THR A 44 -23.66 -8.34 0.11
C THR A 44 -23.02 -9.58 -0.49
N GLU A 45 -22.17 -9.41 -1.50
CA GLU A 45 -21.68 -10.45 -2.41
C GLU A 45 -22.82 -11.41 -2.81
N GLY A 46 -24.02 -10.87 -3.09
CA GLY A 46 -25.22 -11.64 -3.43
C GLY A 46 -25.79 -12.53 -2.32
N TRP A 47 -25.37 -12.36 -1.06
CA TRP A 47 -25.88 -13.11 0.08
C TRP A 47 -27.33 -12.72 0.38
N ILE A 48 -28.27 -13.65 0.18
CA ILE A 48 -29.71 -13.38 0.28
C ILE A 48 -30.14 -12.83 1.64
N ALA A 49 -29.62 -13.35 2.76
CA ALA A 49 -29.95 -12.81 4.06
C ALA A 49 -29.38 -11.40 4.25
N GLY A 50 -28.19 -11.12 3.69
CA GLY A 50 -27.63 -9.77 3.64
C GLY A 50 -28.47 -8.80 2.81
N LEU A 51 -28.93 -9.23 1.63
CA LEU A 51 -29.86 -8.46 0.78
C LEU A 51 -31.20 -8.23 1.48
N HIS A 52 -31.73 -9.22 2.20
CA HIS A 52 -32.96 -9.09 2.94
C HIS A 52 -32.82 -8.10 4.11
N LEU A 53 -31.75 -8.19 4.89
CA LEU A 53 -31.45 -7.25 5.98
C LEU A 53 -31.21 -5.83 5.46
N ALA A 54 -30.53 -5.69 4.31
CA ALA A 54 -30.37 -4.42 3.62
C ALA A 54 -31.73 -3.84 3.23
N ALA A 55 -32.58 -4.65 2.59
CA ALA A 55 -33.91 -4.26 2.15
C ALA A 55 -34.79 -3.79 3.32
N LEU A 56 -34.80 -4.52 4.45
CA LEU A 56 -35.52 -4.13 5.66
C LEU A 56 -35.04 -2.78 6.22
N SER A 57 -33.76 -2.46 6.09
CA SER A 57 -33.18 -1.19 6.56
C SER A 57 -33.56 0.02 5.70
N ILE A 58 -33.82 -0.22 4.40
CA ILE A 58 -34.16 0.79 3.39
C ILE A 58 -35.68 1.05 3.38
N GLN A 59 -36.49 0.06 3.77
CA GLN A 59 -37.94 0.14 3.73
C GLN A 59 -38.46 1.30 4.60
N GLY A 60 -39.25 2.20 4.01
CA GLY A 60 -39.84 3.35 4.70
C GLY A 60 -38.90 4.57 4.90
N ARG A 61 -37.72 4.60 4.28
CA ARG A 61 -36.78 5.73 4.32
C ARG A 61 -36.88 6.59 3.04
N ALA A 62 -36.70 7.90 3.19
CA ALA A 62 -36.75 8.85 2.07
C ALA A 62 -35.44 8.89 1.26
N ASP A 63 -34.28 8.79 1.94
CA ASP A 63 -32.96 8.73 1.30
C ASP A 63 -32.47 7.28 1.23
N ARG A 64 -32.77 6.63 0.10
CA ARG A 64 -32.43 5.21 -0.13
C ARG A 64 -30.99 5.05 -0.61
N SER A 65 -30.55 5.87 -1.57
CA SER A 65 -29.21 5.77 -2.15
C SER A 65 -28.11 6.09 -1.13
N GLY A 66 -28.28 7.10 -0.26
CA GLY A 66 -27.30 7.38 0.81
C GLY A 66 -27.18 6.25 1.84
N LEU A 67 -28.27 5.51 2.10
CA LEU A 67 -28.23 4.32 2.96
C LEU A 67 -27.49 3.15 2.30
N ILE A 68 -27.65 2.97 1.00
CA ILE A 68 -26.94 1.95 0.22
C ILE A 68 -25.45 2.25 0.17
N GLU A 69 -25.07 3.50 -0.07
CA GLU A 69 -23.68 3.95 -0.04
C GLU A 69 -23.02 3.78 1.32
N SER A 70 -23.79 3.92 2.40
CA SER A 70 -23.28 3.70 3.76
C SER A 70 -23.39 2.23 4.20
N PHE A 71 -23.95 1.32 3.40
CA PHE A 71 -24.21 -0.07 3.79
C PHE A 71 -22.93 -0.89 3.96
N THR A 72 -22.51 -1.07 5.20
CA THR A 72 -21.37 -1.90 5.63
C THR A 72 -21.81 -2.94 6.66
N GLY A 73 -20.88 -3.82 7.08
CA GLY A 73 -21.12 -4.74 8.20
C GLY A 73 -21.48 -4.05 9.52
N SER A 74 -21.34 -2.72 9.61
CA SER A 74 -21.65 -1.89 10.78
C SER A 74 -23.13 -1.44 10.86
N HIS A 75 -23.99 -1.81 9.92
CA HIS A 75 -25.43 -1.49 10.02
C HIS A 75 -26.11 -2.33 11.09
N ARG A 76 -26.95 -1.69 11.90
CA ARG A 76 -27.59 -2.31 13.07
C ARG A 76 -28.22 -3.68 12.78
N PHE A 77 -29.02 -3.82 11.73
CA PHE A 77 -29.68 -5.09 11.42
C PHE A 77 -28.71 -6.20 10.99
N VAL A 78 -27.66 -5.84 10.26
CA VAL A 78 -26.60 -6.79 9.85
C VAL A 78 -25.72 -7.17 11.03
N LEU A 79 -25.39 -6.19 11.88
CA LEU A 79 -24.67 -6.39 13.11
C LEU A 79 -25.42 -7.36 14.02
N ASP A 80 -26.69 -7.08 14.34
CA ASP A 80 -27.47 -7.87 15.28
C ASP A 80 -27.53 -9.34 14.82
N TYR A 81 -27.81 -9.59 13.54
CA TYR A 81 -27.81 -10.95 12.98
C TYR A 81 -26.42 -11.61 13.03
N LEU A 82 -25.38 -10.99 12.46
CA LEU A 82 -24.05 -11.58 12.41
C LEU A 82 -23.42 -11.75 13.80
N ILE A 83 -23.88 -10.99 14.79
CA ILE A 83 -23.48 -11.14 16.18
C ILE A 83 -24.22 -12.33 16.80
N GLU A 84 -25.54 -12.28 16.87
CA GLU A 84 -26.35 -13.21 17.67
C GLU A 84 -26.41 -14.61 17.04
N GLU A 85 -26.54 -14.67 15.72
CA GLU A 85 -26.76 -15.93 14.99
C GLU A 85 -25.46 -16.57 14.48
N VAL A 86 -24.40 -15.78 14.31
CA VAL A 86 -23.15 -16.28 13.72
C VAL A 86 -22.03 -16.30 14.75
N LEU A 87 -21.65 -15.13 15.29
CA LEU A 87 -20.49 -15.01 16.17
C LEU A 87 -20.73 -15.62 17.56
N GLU A 88 -21.85 -15.29 18.21
CA GLU A 88 -22.15 -15.71 19.58
C GLU A 88 -22.50 -17.19 19.70
N GLN A 89 -22.86 -17.84 18.59
CA GLN A 89 -23.02 -19.29 18.50
C GLN A 89 -21.70 -20.06 18.48
N GLN A 90 -20.56 -19.38 18.29
CA GLN A 90 -19.26 -20.04 18.26
C GLN A 90 -18.66 -20.26 19.67
N PRO A 91 -17.83 -21.28 19.86
CA PRO A 91 -17.01 -21.41 21.06
C PRO A 91 -16.16 -20.15 21.29
N THR A 92 -15.95 -19.76 22.55
CA THR A 92 -15.20 -18.54 22.93
C THR A 92 -13.80 -18.48 22.29
N THR A 93 -13.14 -19.63 22.11
CA THR A 93 -11.84 -19.74 21.44
C THR A 93 -11.92 -19.35 19.96
N THR A 94 -12.92 -19.86 19.23
CA THR A 94 -13.18 -19.51 17.83
C THR A 94 -13.55 -18.03 17.69
N GLN A 95 -14.42 -17.50 18.57
CA GLN A 95 -14.75 -16.07 18.57
C GLN A 95 -13.50 -15.20 18.71
N THR A 96 -12.61 -15.59 19.63
CA THR A 96 -11.36 -14.84 19.87
C THR A 96 -10.47 -14.86 18.63
N CYS A 97 -10.30 -16.01 17.96
CA CYS A 97 -9.45 -16.08 16.79
C CYS A 97 -10.07 -15.41 15.56
N LEU A 98 -11.41 -15.44 15.39
CA LEU A 98 -12.12 -14.64 14.37
C LEU A 98 -11.86 -13.14 14.55
N LEU A 99 -11.97 -12.63 15.78
CA LEU A 99 -11.67 -11.23 16.09
C LEU A 99 -10.21 -10.90 15.82
N GLN A 100 -9.27 -11.74 16.25
CA GLN A 100 -7.83 -11.49 16.11
C GLN A 100 -7.38 -11.51 14.64
N THR A 101 -7.86 -12.46 13.84
CA THR A 101 -7.54 -12.58 12.41
C THR A 101 -8.29 -11.58 11.54
N SER A 102 -9.28 -10.86 12.06
CA SER A 102 -10.02 -9.84 11.31
C SER A 102 -9.15 -8.70 10.78
N VAL A 103 -7.95 -8.49 11.35
CA VAL A 103 -6.99 -7.49 10.86
C VAL A 103 -6.37 -7.86 9.51
N LEU A 104 -6.55 -9.11 9.05
CA LEU A 104 -5.98 -9.65 7.83
C LEU A 104 -6.96 -9.47 6.65
N ASP A 105 -6.41 -9.21 5.46
CA ASP A 105 -7.21 -9.16 4.22
C ASP A 105 -7.30 -10.55 3.56
N ARG A 106 -6.33 -11.41 3.82
CA ARG A 106 -6.30 -12.82 3.38
C ARG A 106 -5.77 -13.71 4.50
N LEU A 107 -6.22 -14.95 4.53
CA LEU A 107 -6.00 -15.91 5.59
C LEU A 107 -5.34 -17.16 5.02
N THR A 108 -4.31 -17.65 5.71
CA THR A 108 -3.77 -19.02 5.56
C THR A 108 -3.65 -19.62 6.94
N ALA A 109 -3.50 -20.94 7.03
CA ALA A 109 -3.34 -21.63 8.30
C ALA A 109 -2.18 -21.04 9.13
N SER A 110 -0.99 -20.92 8.54
CA SER A 110 0.21 -20.43 9.23
C SER A 110 0.13 -18.94 9.58
N LEU A 111 -0.56 -18.12 8.79
CA LEU A 111 -0.80 -16.71 9.12
C LEU A 111 -1.80 -16.57 10.26
N CYS A 112 -2.85 -17.40 10.30
CA CYS A 112 -3.79 -17.44 11.42
C CYS A 112 -3.09 -17.84 12.71
N GLU A 113 -2.21 -18.84 12.66
CA GLU A 113 -1.38 -19.27 13.81
C GLU A 113 -0.43 -18.17 14.29
N ALA A 114 0.17 -17.40 13.37
CA ALA A 114 1.06 -16.31 13.75
C ALA A 114 0.33 -15.16 14.44
N VAL A 115 -0.91 -14.87 14.03
CA VAL A 115 -1.70 -13.76 14.58
C VAL A 115 -2.42 -14.15 15.86
N CYS A 116 -3.04 -15.34 15.89
CA CYS A 116 -3.75 -15.83 17.06
C CYS A 116 -2.77 -16.17 18.19
N SER A 117 -3.08 -15.81 19.44
CA SER A 117 -2.17 -16.13 20.55
C SER A 117 -2.10 -17.65 20.78
N ALA A 118 -0.94 -18.16 21.20
CA ALA A 118 -0.73 -19.59 21.48
C ALA A 118 -1.71 -20.17 22.52
N ALA A 119 -2.29 -19.33 23.39
CA ALA A 119 -3.30 -19.73 24.37
C ALA A 119 -4.71 -19.94 23.75
N THR A 120 -4.92 -19.48 22.52
CA THR A 120 -6.19 -19.56 21.78
C THR A 120 -6.11 -20.40 20.50
N ALA A 121 -4.90 -20.77 20.09
CA ALA A 121 -4.64 -21.45 18.84
C ALA A 121 -4.67 -22.98 19.03
N GLY A 122 -5.69 -23.63 18.46
CA GLY A 122 -5.48 -24.93 17.81
C GLY A 122 -4.67 -24.74 16.52
N SER A 123 -4.53 -25.78 15.70
CA SER A 123 -3.94 -25.59 14.36
C SER A 123 -4.81 -24.62 13.54
N GLY A 124 -4.18 -23.64 12.90
CA GLY A 124 -4.86 -22.69 12.00
C GLY A 124 -5.52 -23.41 10.82
N GLN A 125 -4.98 -24.57 10.44
CA GLN A 125 -5.62 -25.45 9.46
C GLN A 125 -6.97 -25.97 9.97
N THR A 126 -7.01 -26.47 11.21
CA THR A 126 -8.26 -26.92 11.84
C THR A 126 -9.26 -25.80 12.00
N LEU A 127 -8.81 -24.59 12.34
CA LEU A 127 -9.67 -23.41 12.38
C LEU A 127 -10.30 -23.16 11.01
N LEU A 128 -9.50 -23.01 9.96
CA LEU A 128 -10.01 -22.71 8.61
C LEU A 128 -10.95 -23.81 8.10
N GLU A 129 -10.60 -25.08 8.30
CA GLU A 129 -11.48 -26.20 7.94
C GLU A 129 -12.81 -26.19 8.72
N THR A 130 -12.77 -25.81 10.00
CA THR A 130 -13.99 -25.68 10.82
C THR A 130 -14.85 -24.53 10.32
N LEU A 131 -14.24 -23.37 10.03
CA LEU A 131 -14.94 -22.21 9.48
C LEU A 131 -15.55 -22.52 8.10
N ASP A 132 -14.83 -23.27 7.25
CA ASP A 132 -15.25 -23.62 5.89
C ASP A 132 -16.43 -24.60 5.95
N ARG A 133 -16.32 -25.65 6.77
CA ARG A 133 -17.40 -26.64 6.99
C ARG A 133 -18.64 -26.02 7.63
N ALA A 134 -18.47 -25.05 8.52
CA ALA A 134 -19.57 -24.34 9.17
C ALA A 134 -20.14 -23.21 8.30
N ASN A 135 -19.62 -22.98 7.09
CA ASN A 135 -20.00 -21.87 6.21
C ASN A 135 -19.93 -20.50 6.92
N LEU A 136 -18.92 -20.29 7.78
CA LEU A 136 -18.76 -19.08 8.60
C LEU A 136 -18.13 -17.93 7.82
N PHE A 137 -18.79 -17.54 6.73
CA PHE A 137 -18.46 -16.33 5.96
C PHE A 137 -16.98 -16.23 5.58
N ILE A 138 -16.34 -17.36 5.30
CA ILE A 138 -15.03 -17.40 4.65
C ILE A 138 -15.19 -17.86 3.21
N VAL A 139 -14.38 -17.28 2.32
CA VAL A 139 -14.41 -17.54 0.88
C VAL A 139 -13.02 -18.02 0.48
N PRO A 140 -12.89 -19.23 -0.11
CA PRO A 140 -11.61 -19.69 -0.64
C PRO A 140 -11.19 -18.81 -1.83
N LEU A 141 -9.89 -18.52 -1.91
CA LEU A 141 -9.27 -17.70 -2.95
C LEU A 141 -8.50 -18.53 -3.98
N ASP A 142 -8.30 -19.82 -3.69
CA ASP A 142 -7.61 -20.79 -4.54
C ASP A 142 -8.33 -22.15 -4.54
N GLU A 143 -8.01 -22.97 -5.55
CA GLU A 143 -8.60 -24.32 -5.68
C GLU A 143 -8.09 -25.27 -4.59
N GLU A 144 -6.84 -25.09 -4.15
CA GLU A 144 -6.25 -25.90 -3.09
C GLU A 144 -6.74 -25.53 -1.67
N ARG A 145 -7.59 -24.49 -1.55
CA ARG A 145 -8.10 -23.95 -0.29
C ARG A 145 -7.01 -23.67 0.74
N ARG A 146 -5.91 -23.07 0.31
CA ARG A 146 -4.84 -22.58 1.19
C ARG A 146 -5.07 -21.14 1.58
N TRP A 147 -5.62 -20.35 0.66
CA TRP A 147 -5.95 -18.96 0.88
C TRP A 147 -7.45 -18.76 1.04
N TYR A 148 -7.84 -18.01 2.06
CA TYR A 148 -9.21 -17.60 2.29
C TYR A 148 -9.27 -16.09 2.50
N ARG A 149 -10.47 -15.53 2.41
CA ARG A 149 -10.79 -14.22 2.95
C ARG A 149 -12.09 -14.30 3.73
N TYR A 150 -12.30 -13.37 4.65
CA TYR A 150 -13.64 -13.14 5.17
C TYR A 150 -14.52 -12.51 4.10
N HIS A 151 -15.82 -12.83 4.15
CA HIS A 151 -16.85 -12.04 3.52
C HIS A 151 -16.80 -10.62 4.08
N HIS A 152 -16.88 -9.59 3.23
CA HIS A 152 -16.52 -8.24 3.65
C HIS A 152 -17.41 -7.69 4.81
N LEU A 153 -18.73 -7.98 4.81
CA LEU A 153 -19.63 -7.59 5.91
C LEU A 153 -19.20 -8.20 7.26
N PHE A 154 -18.77 -9.46 7.23
CA PHE A 154 -18.31 -10.15 8.43
C PHE A 154 -16.96 -9.61 8.89
N ALA A 155 -16.04 -9.35 7.95
CA ALA A 155 -14.76 -8.72 8.23
C ALA A 155 -14.94 -7.34 8.93
N ASP A 156 -15.84 -6.50 8.41
CA ASP A 156 -16.14 -5.18 8.97
C ASP A 156 -16.68 -5.27 10.40
N LEU A 157 -17.65 -6.17 10.64
CA LEU A 157 -18.18 -6.43 11.98
C LEU A 157 -17.06 -6.85 12.93
N LEU A 158 -16.24 -7.84 12.54
CA LEU A 158 -15.19 -8.38 13.39
C LEU A 158 -14.15 -7.30 13.73
N ARG A 159 -13.74 -6.49 12.74
CA ARG A 159 -12.81 -5.36 12.93
C ARG A 159 -13.39 -4.31 13.88
N GLN A 160 -14.68 -3.99 13.75
CA GLN A 160 -15.36 -3.04 14.64
C GLN A 160 -15.44 -3.56 16.08
N ARG A 161 -15.80 -4.84 16.26
CA ARG A 161 -15.88 -5.47 17.58
C ARG A 161 -14.50 -5.62 18.22
N LEU A 162 -13.47 -5.96 17.45
CA LEU A 162 -12.08 -5.97 17.91
C LEU A 162 -11.66 -4.59 18.43
N ARG A 163 -11.90 -3.52 17.67
CA ARG A 163 -11.54 -2.15 18.07
C ARG A 163 -12.30 -1.67 19.32
N ARG A 164 -13.55 -2.10 19.48
CA ARG A 164 -14.40 -1.71 20.63
C ARG A 164 -14.04 -2.50 21.90
N SER A 165 -13.81 -3.81 21.78
CA SER A 165 -13.61 -4.69 22.93
C SER A 165 -12.15 -4.84 23.33
N TYR A 166 -11.21 -4.77 22.37
CA TYR A 166 -9.79 -5.01 22.57
C TYR A 166 -8.90 -4.01 21.80
N PRO A 167 -9.06 -2.68 21.97
CA PRO A 167 -8.29 -1.68 21.22
C PRO A 167 -6.78 -1.84 21.40
N GLU A 168 -6.33 -2.16 22.61
CA GLU A 168 -4.91 -2.36 22.94
C GLU A 168 -4.27 -3.55 22.22
N LEU A 169 -5.07 -4.53 21.78
CA LEU A 169 -4.58 -5.70 21.08
C LEU A 169 -4.32 -5.42 19.58
N VAL A 170 -5.00 -4.42 19.00
CA VAL A 170 -4.94 -4.12 17.57
C VAL A 170 -3.50 -3.88 17.07
N PRO A 171 -2.66 -3.04 17.72
CA PRO A 171 -1.27 -2.86 17.31
C PRO A 171 -0.46 -4.16 17.33
N THR A 172 -0.67 -4.99 18.36
CA THR A 172 0.04 -6.27 18.52
C THR A 172 -0.30 -7.24 17.38
N LEU A 173 -1.57 -7.31 16.97
CA LEU A 173 -2.02 -8.17 15.87
C LEU A 173 -1.43 -7.72 14.53
N HIS A 174 -1.42 -6.41 14.28
CA HIS A 174 -0.76 -5.87 13.09
C HIS A 174 0.75 -6.13 13.10
N HIS A 175 1.43 -6.03 14.26
CA HIS A 175 2.86 -6.35 14.36
C HIS A 175 3.15 -7.82 14.00
N ARG A 176 2.40 -8.77 14.58
CA ARG A 176 2.55 -10.22 14.27
C ARG A 176 2.30 -10.53 12.80
N ALA A 177 1.27 -9.91 12.22
CA ALA A 177 0.98 -10.05 10.79
C ALA A 177 2.14 -9.49 9.94
N SER A 178 2.70 -8.34 10.34
CA SER A 178 3.88 -7.76 9.67
C SER A 178 5.08 -8.71 9.68
N GLU A 179 5.36 -9.33 10.83
CA GLU A 179 6.42 -10.34 10.97
C GLU A 179 6.24 -11.51 10.03
N TRP A 180 5.04 -12.09 10.02
CA TRP A 180 4.74 -13.23 9.17
C TRP A 180 4.87 -12.86 7.69
N TYR A 181 4.29 -11.73 7.27
CA TYR A 181 4.35 -11.31 5.86
C TYR A 181 5.79 -11.08 5.39
N GLU A 182 6.64 -10.50 6.24
CA GLU A 182 8.05 -10.31 5.92
C GLU A 182 8.79 -11.64 5.77
N GLN A 183 8.61 -12.57 6.71
CA GLN A 183 9.24 -13.90 6.66
C GLN A 183 8.82 -14.72 5.43
N ASN A 184 7.64 -14.43 4.87
CA ASN A 184 7.10 -15.09 3.69
C ASN A 184 7.30 -14.28 2.40
N GLY A 185 8.09 -13.19 2.42
CA GLY A 185 8.46 -12.41 1.23
C GLY A 185 7.44 -11.38 0.75
N PHE A 186 6.36 -11.15 1.51
CA PHE A 186 5.31 -10.18 1.19
C PHE A 186 5.59 -8.81 1.82
N LEU A 187 6.71 -8.17 1.45
CA LEU A 187 7.20 -6.94 2.08
C LEU A 187 6.22 -5.77 2.08
N GLU A 188 5.44 -5.60 1.01
CA GLU A 188 4.44 -4.52 0.93
C GLU A 188 3.29 -4.72 1.94
N HIS A 189 2.83 -5.97 2.11
CA HIS A 189 1.83 -6.31 3.12
C HIS A 189 2.41 -6.12 4.52
N ALA A 190 3.65 -6.56 4.73
CA ALA A 190 4.37 -6.36 5.98
C ALA A 190 4.45 -4.88 6.35
N THR A 191 4.73 -4.00 5.38
CA THR A 191 4.81 -2.55 5.54
C THR A 191 3.48 -1.95 5.91
N GLY A 192 2.41 -2.31 5.19
CA GLY A 192 1.06 -1.85 5.49
C GLY A 192 0.59 -2.27 6.90
N HIS A 193 1.02 -3.44 7.38
CA HIS A 193 0.76 -3.88 8.75
C HIS A 193 1.63 -3.14 9.77
N ALA A 194 2.92 -2.91 9.53
CA ALA A 194 3.80 -2.16 10.42
C ALA A 194 3.31 -0.72 10.64
N LEU A 195 2.87 -0.04 9.58
CA LEU A 195 2.28 1.30 9.65
C LEU A 195 1.00 1.31 10.50
N ARG A 196 0.09 0.33 10.31
CA ARG A 196 -1.13 0.20 11.12
C ARG A 196 -0.86 -0.17 12.58
N ALA A 197 0.24 -0.90 12.84
CA ALA A 197 0.72 -1.18 14.19
C ALA A 197 1.32 0.05 14.89
N LYS A 198 1.57 1.15 14.15
CA LYS A 198 2.37 2.30 14.59
C LYS A 198 3.79 1.91 15.03
N ASP A 199 4.30 0.81 14.48
CA ASP A 199 5.66 0.33 14.70
C ASP A 199 6.60 1.08 13.76
N GLN A 200 7.07 2.25 14.21
CA GLN A 200 7.86 3.17 13.40
C GLN A 200 9.19 2.57 12.97
N GLU A 201 9.86 1.84 13.86
CA GLU A 201 11.15 1.22 13.57
C GLU A 201 11.01 0.18 12.46
N ARG A 202 10.04 -0.72 12.59
CA ARG A 202 9.78 -1.75 11.58
C ARG A 202 9.29 -1.17 10.27
N ALA A 203 8.35 -0.24 10.31
CA ALA A 203 7.83 0.42 9.11
C ALA A 203 8.95 1.11 8.34
N THR A 204 9.82 1.85 9.04
CA THR A 204 10.96 2.53 8.43
C THR A 204 11.90 1.54 7.78
N ARG A 205 12.29 0.48 8.48
CA ARG A 205 13.20 -0.55 7.94
C ARG A 205 12.63 -1.22 6.69
N LEU A 206 11.33 -1.56 6.70
CA LEU A 206 10.67 -2.18 5.56
C LEU A 206 10.53 -1.23 4.37
N ILE A 207 10.19 0.05 4.61
CA ILE A 207 10.09 1.08 3.57
C ILE A 207 11.48 1.33 2.96
N ASP A 208 12.51 1.52 3.79
CA ASP A 208 13.91 1.72 3.37
C ASP A 208 14.39 0.59 2.45
N ALA A 209 14.11 -0.67 2.82
CA ALA A 209 14.51 -1.84 2.05
C ALA A 209 13.85 -1.97 0.66
N GLN A 210 12.71 -1.32 0.42
CA GLN A 210 11.94 -1.47 -0.82
C GLN A 210 11.67 -0.15 -1.57
N ALA A 211 12.07 0.99 -1.00
CA ALA A 211 11.77 2.32 -1.54
C ALA A 211 12.25 2.45 -2.99
N GLU A 212 13.45 1.99 -3.28
CA GLU A 212 14.00 2.03 -4.64
C GLU A 212 13.23 1.11 -5.60
N ALA A 213 12.92 -0.12 -5.21
CA ALA A 213 12.17 -1.04 -6.06
C ALA A 213 10.77 -0.49 -6.41
N ILE A 214 10.09 0.13 -5.45
CA ILE A 214 8.78 0.75 -5.67
C ILE A 214 8.88 1.98 -6.57
N TRP A 215 9.92 2.79 -6.35
CA TRP A 215 10.22 3.95 -7.19
C TRP A 215 10.45 3.54 -8.65
N LEU A 216 11.31 2.54 -8.89
CA LEU A 216 11.62 2.03 -10.23
C LEU A 216 10.40 1.43 -10.95
N ARG A 217 9.44 0.86 -10.21
CA ARG A 217 8.16 0.36 -10.78
C ARG A 217 7.16 1.48 -11.11
N GLY A 218 7.52 2.75 -10.90
CA GLY A 218 6.65 3.89 -11.14
C GLY A 218 5.54 4.05 -10.09
N GLU A 219 5.60 3.35 -8.97
CA GLU A 219 4.57 3.35 -7.92
C GLU A 219 4.75 4.52 -6.93
N HIS A 220 5.06 5.70 -7.48
CA HIS A 220 5.40 6.93 -6.77
C HIS A 220 4.36 7.33 -5.71
N ALA A 221 3.07 7.27 -6.05
CA ALA A 221 1.98 7.59 -5.12
C ALA A 221 1.87 6.61 -3.94
N LYS A 222 2.35 5.36 -4.07
CA LYS A 222 2.40 4.40 -2.95
C LYS A 222 3.52 4.77 -2.00
N LEU A 223 4.73 5.00 -2.52
CA LEU A 223 5.88 5.37 -1.70
C LEU A 223 5.66 6.71 -0.99
N GLN A 224 5.11 7.71 -1.67
CA GLN A 224 4.77 8.99 -1.04
C GLN A 224 3.82 8.80 0.16
N ARG A 225 2.71 8.07 -0.01
CA ARG A 225 1.76 7.79 1.08
C ARG A 225 2.36 7.06 2.27
N TRP A 226 3.43 6.28 2.06
CA TRP A 226 4.14 5.63 3.17
C TRP A 226 5.10 6.59 3.87
N LEU A 227 5.83 7.41 3.12
CA LEU A 227 6.70 8.44 3.69
C LEU A 227 5.88 9.44 4.52
N ASP A 228 4.70 9.84 4.04
CA ASP A 228 3.80 10.77 4.76
C ASP A 228 3.29 10.22 6.12
N GLN A 229 3.44 8.92 6.36
CA GLN A 229 3.09 8.28 7.64
C GLN A 229 4.28 8.18 8.61
N LEU A 230 5.50 8.49 8.16
CA LEU A 230 6.70 8.50 9.00
C LEU A 230 6.98 9.91 9.54
N PRO A 231 7.48 10.04 10.78
CA PRO A 231 7.96 11.33 11.27
C PRO A 231 9.18 11.82 10.49
N ASP A 232 9.27 13.13 10.24
CA ASP A 232 10.40 13.76 9.56
C ASP A 232 11.75 13.35 10.16
N ALA A 233 11.85 13.30 11.49
CA ALA A 233 13.09 12.90 12.19
C ALA A 233 13.61 11.52 11.75
N VAL A 234 12.69 10.60 11.44
CA VAL A 234 13.00 9.25 10.98
C VAL A 234 13.36 9.25 9.49
N ILE A 235 12.63 9.99 8.66
CA ILE A 235 12.97 10.18 7.24
C ILE A 235 14.38 10.76 7.11
N PHE A 236 14.70 11.82 7.87
CA PHE A 236 16.03 12.41 7.85
C PHE A 236 17.10 11.39 8.24
N SER A 237 16.80 10.43 9.13
CA SER A 237 17.78 9.43 9.59
C SER A 237 18.16 8.41 8.51
N LYS A 238 17.35 8.34 7.44
CA LYS A 238 17.51 7.42 6.33
C LYS A 238 17.76 8.20 5.03
N PRO A 239 19.01 8.28 4.54
CA PRO A 239 19.34 9.13 3.39
C PRO A 239 18.52 8.85 2.14
N GLN A 240 18.32 7.57 1.86
CA GLN A 240 17.57 7.13 0.68
C GLN A 240 16.13 7.62 0.75
N LEU A 241 15.47 7.44 1.90
CA LEU A 241 14.12 7.97 2.12
C LEU A 241 14.08 9.49 2.05
N CYS A 242 15.11 10.15 2.58
CA CYS A 242 15.26 11.60 2.54
C CYS A 242 15.31 12.14 1.09
N VAL A 243 16.06 11.48 0.19
CA VAL A 243 16.13 11.84 -1.24
C VAL A 243 14.79 11.62 -1.94
N PHE A 244 14.13 10.48 -1.71
CA PHE A 244 12.80 10.24 -2.29
C PHE A 244 11.75 11.22 -1.77
N HIS A 245 11.81 11.56 -0.48
CA HIS A 245 10.92 12.56 0.10
C HIS A 245 11.18 13.98 -0.46
N ALA A 246 12.46 14.35 -0.64
CA ALA A 246 12.84 15.61 -1.29
C ALA A 246 12.30 15.71 -2.72
N TRP A 247 12.30 14.60 -3.47
CA TRP A 247 11.65 14.56 -4.78
C TRP A 247 10.18 14.92 -4.69
N TYR A 248 9.42 14.30 -3.77
CA TYR A 248 7.99 14.57 -3.64
C TYR A 248 7.69 16.00 -3.20
N LEU A 249 8.51 16.56 -2.30
CA LEU A 249 8.43 17.97 -1.93
C LEU A 249 8.65 18.90 -3.13
N PHE A 250 9.66 18.60 -3.96
CA PHE A 250 9.90 19.32 -5.21
C PHE A 250 8.71 19.22 -6.17
N ALA A 251 8.21 18.00 -6.43
CA ALA A 251 7.09 17.75 -7.33
C ALA A 251 5.79 18.43 -6.85
N GLY A 252 5.62 18.55 -5.53
CA GLY A 252 4.54 19.31 -4.88
C GLY A 252 4.76 20.83 -4.83
N GLY A 253 5.82 21.36 -5.44
CA GLY A 253 6.13 22.79 -5.50
C GLY A 253 6.82 23.36 -4.24
N GLN A 254 7.13 22.52 -3.25
CA GLN A 254 7.77 22.92 -2.00
C GLN A 254 9.30 22.92 -2.11
N GLN A 255 9.84 23.75 -3.00
CA GLN A 255 11.27 23.76 -3.34
C GLN A 255 12.19 24.02 -2.13
N GLU A 256 11.85 24.98 -1.27
CA GLU A 256 12.63 25.27 -0.06
C GLU A 256 12.65 24.09 0.93
N ALA A 257 11.54 23.35 1.02
CA ALA A 257 11.47 22.15 1.86
C ALA A 257 12.33 21.02 1.27
N ALA A 258 12.27 20.84 -0.06
CA ALA A 258 13.11 19.88 -0.77
C ALA A 258 14.61 20.17 -0.57
N GLU A 259 15.05 21.43 -0.72
CA GLU A 259 16.46 21.79 -0.54
C GLU A 259 16.95 21.55 0.90
N ARG A 260 16.15 21.94 1.91
CA ARG A 260 16.48 21.66 3.31
C ARG A 260 16.63 20.17 3.58
N MET A 261 15.78 19.35 2.95
CA MET A 261 15.83 17.89 3.03
C MET A 261 17.14 17.34 2.45
N LEU A 262 17.50 17.78 1.23
CA LEU A 262 18.75 17.36 0.58
C LEU A 262 19.99 17.78 1.36
N GLN A 263 20.04 19.01 1.87
CA GLN A 263 21.16 19.49 2.70
C GLN A 263 21.31 18.68 3.99
N ALA A 264 20.20 18.39 4.67
CA ALA A 264 20.22 17.59 5.90
C ALA A 264 20.68 16.15 5.63
N CYS A 265 20.31 15.58 4.47
CA CYS A 265 20.78 14.28 4.01
C CYS A 265 22.29 14.27 3.81
N GLU A 266 22.81 15.20 3.03
CA GLU A 266 24.23 15.25 2.67
C GLU A 266 25.14 15.44 3.89
N GLN A 267 24.76 16.35 4.80
CA GLN A 267 25.50 16.60 6.05
C GLN A 267 25.69 15.35 6.92
N ARG A 268 24.77 14.36 6.83
CA ARG A 268 24.85 13.13 7.63
C ARG A 268 25.81 12.07 7.06
N PHE A 269 26.11 12.13 5.77
CA PHE A 269 27.01 11.18 5.11
C PHE A 269 28.27 11.86 4.58
N GLU A 270 28.48 13.16 4.83
CA GLU A 270 29.82 13.75 4.72
C GLU A 270 30.78 13.02 5.68
N PRO A 271 31.99 12.68 5.24
CA PRO A 271 33.00 12.24 6.18
C PRO A 271 33.24 13.41 7.15
N ALA A 272 33.21 13.15 8.46
CA ALA A 272 33.68 14.11 9.45
C ALA A 272 35.04 14.63 8.96
N ALA A 273 35.14 15.94 8.74
CA ALA A 273 36.31 16.56 8.14
C ALA A 273 37.58 15.99 8.78
N ALA A 274 38.54 15.60 7.94
CA ALA A 274 39.84 15.02 8.31
C ALA A 274 40.70 16.05 9.08
N GLY A 275 40.25 16.43 10.28
CA GLY A 275 40.84 17.42 11.16
C GLY A 275 40.94 16.95 12.62
N GLY A 276 40.79 15.66 12.87
CA GLY A 276 41.00 15.05 14.18
C GLY A 276 41.68 13.69 14.01
N THR A 277 42.93 13.62 14.47
CA THR A 277 43.78 12.45 14.75
C THR A 277 43.21 11.07 14.36
N GLU A 278 43.99 10.35 13.54
CA GLU A 278 43.88 8.91 13.28
C GLU A 278 43.34 8.16 14.51
N ASP A 279 42.09 7.71 14.44
CA ASP A 279 41.47 6.84 15.43
C ASP A 279 41.60 5.39 14.94
N PRO A 280 42.49 4.57 15.52
CA PRO A 280 42.81 3.23 15.03
C PRO A 280 41.82 2.21 15.60
N LEU A 281 40.59 2.18 15.10
CA LEU A 281 39.64 1.10 15.39
C LEU A 281 38.92 0.64 14.11
N PRO A 282 39.11 -0.62 13.68
CA PRO A 282 38.32 -1.23 12.62
C PRO A 282 36.99 -1.68 13.21
N ASN A 283 35.88 -1.33 12.54
CA ASN A 283 34.47 -1.61 12.84
C ASN A 283 33.68 -0.40 13.37
N ARG A 284 33.17 0.42 12.45
CA ARG A 284 31.93 1.17 12.65
C ARG A 284 30.87 0.58 11.73
N GLU A 285 30.11 -0.38 12.23
CA GLU A 285 28.81 -0.75 11.69
C GLU A 285 27.98 0.53 11.53
N GLY A 286 27.63 0.92 10.30
CA GLY A 286 26.84 2.13 10.02
C GLY A 286 27.48 3.21 9.14
N ARG A 287 28.71 3.02 8.63
CA ARG A 287 29.20 3.87 7.52
C ARG A 287 28.54 3.41 6.21
N ILE A 288 27.86 4.33 5.54
CA ILE A 288 27.36 4.11 4.17
C ILE A 288 28.55 3.88 3.25
N ALA A 289 28.48 2.84 2.41
CA ALA A 289 29.54 2.56 1.45
C ALA A 289 29.75 3.77 0.55
N ASP A 290 30.98 4.06 0.15
CA ASP A 290 31.28 5.26 -0.64
C ASP A 290 30.52 5.26 -1.99
N ALA A 291 30.25 4.08 -2.55
CA ALA A 291 29.40 3.93 -3.74
C ALA A 291 27.94 4.38 -3.49
N ASP A 292 27.33 3.95 -2.39
CA ASP A 292 25.97 4.35 -2.02
C ASP A 292 25.88 5.85 -1.71
N ARG A 293 26.92 6.40 -1.07
CA ARG A 293 27.03 7.84 -0.81
C ARG A 293 27.09 8.64 -2.12
N MET A 294 27.88 8.17 -3.08
CA MET A 294 28.00 8.83 -4.38
C MET A 294 26.69 8.75 -5.15
N LYS A 295 26.04 7.59 -5.17
CA LYS A 295 24.69 7.42 -5.73
C LYS A 295 23.69 8.42 -5.14
N LEU A 296 23.63 8.54 -3.80
CA LEU A 296 22.73 9.47 -3.12
C LEU A 296 23.01 10.94 -3.47
N ARG A 297 24.29 11.34 -3.56
CA ARG A 297 24.68 12.69 -4.04
C ARG A 297 24.24 12.91 -5.49
N GLY A 298 24.39 11.88 -6.33
CA GLY A 298 23.94 11.91 -7.71
C GLY A 298 22.43 12.14 -7.81
N MET A 299 21.64 11.41 -7.04
CA MET A 299 20.18 11.59 -6.99
C MET A 299 19.79 12.98 -6.46
N ALA A 300 20.47 13.48 -5.41
CA ALA A 300 20.26 14.84 -4.90
C ALA A 300 20.57 15.91 -5.97
N ALA A 301 21.66 15.74 -6.71
CA ALA A 301 22.02 16.62 -7.82
C ALA A 301 20.97 16.60 -8.94
N VAL A 302 20.35 15.45 -9.24
CA VAL A 302 19.21 15.41 -10.18
C VAL A 302 18.08 16.31 -9.70
N ILE A 303 17.65 16.18 -8.45
CA ILE A 303 16.54 16.99 -7.90
C ILE A 303 16.88 18.50 -7.98
N ARG A 304 18.12 18.89 -7.63
CA ARG A 304 18.57 20.29 -7.76
C ARG A 304 18.60 20.77 -9.21
N ALA A 305 18.95 19.92 -10.17
CA ALA A 305 18.91 20.27 -11.59
C ALA A 305 17.47 20.54 -12.08
N PHE A 306 16.49 19.77 -11.59
CA PHE A 306 15.07 20.03 -11.87
C PHE A 306 14.54 21.29 -11.18
N MET A 307 14.94 21.55 -9.93
CA MET A 307 14.62 22.81 -9.26
C MET A 307 15.17 24.02 -10.04
N ALA A 308 16.42 23.93 -10.50
CA ALA A 308 17.02 24.97 -11.35
C ALA A 308 16.25 25.15 -12.67
N THR A 309 15.76 24.06 -13.27
CA THR A 309 14.90 24.10 -14.46
C THR A 309 13.65 24.95 -14.23
N TYR A 310 13.01 24.79 -13.08
CA TYR A 310 11.82 25.56 -12.70
C TYR A 310 12.12 27.04 -12.45
N LEU A 311 13.31 27.35 -11.93
CA LEU A 311 13.76 28.72 -11.68
C LEU A 311 14.36 29.42 -12.92
N GLY A 312 14.54 28.70 -14.02
CA GLY A 312 15.21 29.23 -15.21
C GLY A 312 16.72 29.47 -15.03
N ASP A 313 17.34 28.90 -14.00
CA ASP A 313 18.77 29.03 -13.75
C ASP A 313 19.57 28.05 -14.63
N VAL A 314 19.90 28.52 -15.83
CA VAL A 314 20.59 27.73 -16.88
C VAL A 314 21.97 27.24 -16.42
N GLU A 315 22.68 28.02 -15.59
CA GLU A 315 24.00 27.64 -15.08
C GLU A 315 23.88 26.54 -14.03
N ALA A 316 22.95 26.67 -13.08
CA ALA A 316 22.69 25.65 -12.07
C ALA A 316 22.16 24.35 -12.68
N MET A 317 21.30 24.41 -13.71
CA MET A 317 20.86 23.23 -14.46
C MET A 317 22.06 22.45 -15.01
N ALA A 318 22.99 23.15 -15.66
CA ALA A 318 24.17 22.55 -16.28
C ALA A 318 25.14 21.97 -15.22
N LEU A 319 25.32 22.68 -14.11
CA LEU A 319 26.18 22.29 -13.02
C LEU A 319 25.68 21.00 -12.37
N HIS A 320 24.43 21.01 -11.90
CA HIS A 320 23.86 19.88 -11.17
C HIS A 320 23.60 18.67 -12.07
N GLY A 321 23.22 18.87 -13.33
CA GLY A 321 23.10 17.77 -14.29
C GLY A 321 24.43 17.04 -14.55
N ARG A 322 25.55 17.77 -14.64
CA ARG A 322 26.88 17.16 -14.79
C ARG A 322 27.32 16.43 -13.52
N GLN A 323 27.14 17.05 -12.36
CA GLN A 323 27.43 16.42 -11.07
C GLN A 323 26.66 15.12 -10.88
N ALA A 324 25.38 15.10 -11.26
CA ALA A 324 24.57 13.88 -11.22
C ALA A 324 25.17 12.76 -12.09
N LEU A 325 25.55 13.04 -13.33
CA LEU A 325 26.14 12.03 -14.22
C LEU A 325 27.53 11.56 -13.80
N GLU A 326 28.30 12.39 -13.09
CA GLU A 326 29.59 12.04 -12.50
C GLU A 326 29.42 11.08 -11.31
N TYR A 327 28.39 11.31 -10.48
CA TYR A 327 28.16 10.56 -9.25
C TYR A 327 27.32 9.29 -9.40
N LEU A 328 26.37 9.27 -10.35
CA LEU A 328 25.45 8.15 -10.54
C LEU A 328 26.13 6.98 -11.27
N PRO A 329 26.11 5.76 -10.70
CA PRO A 329 26.55 4.55 -11.40
C PRO A 329 25.80 4.34 -12.72
N GLU A 330 26.44 3.73 -13.72
CA GLU A 330 25.85 3.51 -15.06
C GLU A 330 24.54 2.72 -15.03
N GLN A 331 24.32 1.88 -14.01
CA GLN A 331 23.09 1.10 -13.86
C GLN A 331 21.87 1.95 -13.42
N GLU A 332 22.09 3.17 -12.91
CA GLU A 332 21.02 4.07 -12.45
C GLU A 332 20.31 4.76 -13.63
N LEU A 333 19.74 3.97 -14.54
CA LEU A 333 19.23 4.44 -15.83
C LEU A 333 18.19 5.56 -15.68
N ILE A 334 17.25 5.44 -14.75
CA ILE A 334 16.20 6.45 -14.55
C ILE A 334 16.80 7.77 -14.05
N TRP A 335 17.64 7.73 -13.01
CA TRP A 335 18.28 8.93 -12.47
C TRP A 335 19.23 9.58 -13.46
N ARG A 336 20.01 8.79 -14.22
CA ARG A 336 20.92 9.30 -15.26
C ARG A 336 20.16 9.92 -16.43
N SER A 337 19.05 9.31 -16.85
CA SER A 337 18.17 9.88 -17.89
C SER A 337 17.60 11.22 -17.45
N ASN A 338 17.16 11.30 -16.20
CA ASN A 338 16.67 12.53 -15.58
C ASN A 338 17.75 13.63 -15.48
N ALA A 339 19.01 13.26 -15.19
CA ALA A 339 20.14 14.19 -15.26
C ALA A 339 20.40 14.69 -16.69
N ALA A 340 20.40 13.79 -17.67
CA ALA A 340 20.59 14.11 -19.08
C ALA A 340 19.47 15.03 -19.62
N LEU A 341 18.23 14.83 -19.16
CA LEU A 341 17.10 15.69 -19.50
C LEU A 341 17.33 17.14 -19.03
N ALA A 342 17.78 17.34 -17.79
CA ALA A 342 18.09 18.67 -17.26
C ALA A 342 19.28 19.34 -17.99
N LEU A 343 20.27 18.55 -18.43
CA LEU A 343 21.35 19.06 -19.28
C LEU A 343 20.85 19.48 -20.67
N GLY A 344 19.98 18.68 -21.27
CA GLY A 344 19.31 19.02 -22.54
C GLY A 344 18.51 20.31 -22.43
N ASP A 345 17.83 20.53 -21.31
CA ASP A 345 17.13 21.79 -21.05
C ASP A 345 18.08 22.98 -20.99
N SER A 346 19.20 22.86 -20.28
CA SER A 346 20.23 23.90 -20.23
C SER A 346 20.78 24.23 -21.63
N GLN A 347 21.03 23.22 -22.47
CA GLN A 347 21.48 23.40 -23.87
C GLN A 347 20.43 24.14 -24.69
N GLY A 348 19.15 23.76 -24.56
CA GLY A 348 18.04 24.40 -25.25
C GLY A 348 17.91 25.87 -24.88
N PHE A 349 18.03 26.21 -23.59
CA PHE A 349 18.05 27.61 -23.13
C PHE A 349 19.23 28.41 -23.67
N ARG A 350 20.36 27.76 -23.99
CA ARG A 350 21.53 28.39 -24.62
C ARG A 350 21.43 28.48 -26.15
N GLY A 351 20.36 27.96 -26.75
CA GLY A 351 20.11 27.97 -28.18
C GLY A 351 20.69 26.78 -28.95
N ASP A 352 21.24 25.77 -28.26
CA ASP A 352 21.70 24.53 -28.89
C ASP A 352 20.55 23.51 -28.96
N VAL A 353 19.64 23.77 -29.91
CA VAL A 353 18.39 23.01 -30.06
C VAL A 353 18.63 21.56 -30.46
N GLU A 354 19.65 21.29 -31.28
CA GLU A 354 19.96 19.93 -31.72
C GLU A 354 20.50 19.09 -30.56
N ALA A 355 21.48 19.62 -29.80
CA ALA A 355 22.00 18.90 -28.63
C ALA A 355 20.92 18.67 -27.57
N ALA A 356 20.03 19.65 -27.37
CA ALA A 356 18.87 19.54 -26.49
C ALA A 356 17.93 18.42 -26.93
N TYR A 357 17.56 18.38 -28.22
CA TYR A 357 16.66 17.36 -28.76
C TYR A 357 17.22 15.95 -28.58
N GLN A 358 18.49 15.73 -28.95
CA GLN A 358 19.14 14.42 -28.83
C GLN A 358 19.21 13.96 -27.37
N SER A 359 19.57 14.86 -26.45
CA SER A 359 19.66 14.54 -25.02
C SER A 359 18.30 14.18 -24.42
N ARG A 360 17.24 14.90 -24.79
CA ARG A 360 15.87 14.64 -24.31
C ARG A 360 15.29 13.37 -24.90
N LEU A 361 15.51 13.10 -26.19
CA LEU A 361 15.05 11.89 -26.85
C LEU A 361 15.69 10.64 -26.22
N HIS A 362 17.01 10.67 -26.02
CA HIS A 362 17.73 9.59 -25.35
C HIS A 362 17.18 9.33 -23.93
N ALA A 363 16.91 10.39 -23.16
CA ALA A 363 16.32 10.28 -21.83
C ALA A 363 14.89 9.68 -21.87
N ALA A 364 14.08 10.06 -22.87
CA ALA A 364 12.73 9.54 -23.05
C ALA A 364 12.73 8.04 -23.39
N GLU A 365 13.63 7.60 -24.29
CA GLU A 365 13.78 6.20 -24.66
C GLU A 365 14.26 5.35 -23.48
N ALA A 366 15.27 5.82 -22.73
CA ALA A 366 15.82 5.10 -21.59
C ALA A 366 14.80 4.95 -20.43
N THR A 367 14.02 6.00 -20.14
CA THR A 367 12.97 5.93 -19.11
C THR A 367 11.78 5.06 -19.53
N ALA A 368 11.42 5.07 -20.81
CA ALA A 368 10.40 4.19 -21.36
C ALA A 368 10.81 2.71 -21.31
N GLN A 369 12.07 2.40 -21.65
CA GLN A 369 12.62 1.04 -21.53
C GLN A 369 12.67 0.56 -20.07
N ALA A 370 12.86 1.47 -19.12
CA ALA A 370 12.83 1.17 -17.69
C ALA A 370 11.40 0.98 -17.12
N GLY A 371 10.35 1.23 -17.90
CA GLY A 371 8.95 1.07 -17.48
C GLY A 371 8.40 2.20 -16.62
N ASP A 372 9.11 3.34 -16.47
CA ASP A 372 8.62 4.48 -15.71
C ASP A 372 7.76 5.40 -16.59
N THR A 373 6.44 5.33 -16.37
CA THR A 373 5.46 6.09 -17.14
C THR A 373 5.48 7.59 -16.83
N ILE A 374 5.86 8.01 -15.63
CA ILE A 374 5.87 9.44 -15.24
C ILE A 374 7.06 10.13 -15.90
N PHE A 375 8.25 9.55 -15.78
CA PHE A 375 9.48 10.13 -16.33
C PHE A 375 9.53 10.07 -17.85
N SER A 376 9.04 8.98 -18.45
CA SER A 376 8.92 8.90 -19.91
C SER A 376 7.95 9.97 -20.45
N THR A 377 6.76 10.12 -19.84
CA THR A 377 5.80 11.16 -20.26
C THR A 377 6.41 12.56 -20.12
N MET A 378 7.08 12.85 -19.00
CA MET A 378 7.76 14.12 -18.78
C MET A 378 8.85 14.38 -19.82
N ALA A 379 9.66 13.38 -20.17
CA ALA A 379 10.72 13.51 -21.16
C ALA A 379 10.13 13.74 -22.57
N TYR A 380 9.12 12.97 -22.98
CA TYR A 380 8.46 13.14 -24.28
C TYR A 380 7.79 14.52 -24.42
N MET A 381 7.20 15.06 -23.36
CA MET A 381 6.63 16.41 -23.38
C MET A 381 7.67 17.51 -23.63
N LYS A 382 8.95 17.26 -23.34
CA LYS A 382 10.05 18.22 -23.59
C LYS A 382 10.71 18.04 -24.95
N VAL A 383 10.46 16.90 -25.62
CA VAL A 383 10.93 16.61 -26.98
C VAL A 383 10.02 17.26 -28.03
N ALA A 384 8.71 17.26 -27.76
CA ALA A 384 7.70 17.93 -28.57
C ALA A 384 7.81 19.46 -28.48
#